data_AF-C6PTE7-F1
#
_entry.id   AF-C6PTE7-F1
#
_cell.length_a   1.000
_cell.length_b   1.000
_cell.length_c   1.000
_cell.angle_alpha   90.00
_cell.angle_beta   90.00
_cell.angle_gamma   90.00
#
_symmetry.space_group_name_H-M   'P 1'
#
loop_
_entity.id
_entity.type
_entity.pdbx_description
1 polymer ?
#
loop_
_entity_poly.entity_id
_entity_poly.type
_entity_poly.pdbx_seq_one_letter_code
_entity_poly.pdbx_strand_id
1 'polypeptide(L)' 'MENYNEKLYDIFLNYSYSDLMDLFRKAKTKEEQDFYVMLSNLVLKREAQKVIGK' A
#
# COMPACT_ATOMS: atom_id res chain seq x y z
N MET A 1 25.31 2.31 -6.06
CA MET A 1 23.90 2.45 -6.44
C MET A 1 23.09 1.68 -5.40
N GLU A 2 22.92 2.28 -4.22
CA GLU A 2 22.29 1.60 -3.07
C GLU A 2 20.79 1.49 -3.30
N ASN A 3 20.30 0.27 -3.46
CA ASN A 3 19.08 -0.27 -2.85
C ASN A 3 17.90 0.70 -2.53
N TYR A 4 17.54 1.57 -3.47
CA TYR A 4 16.45 2.54 -3.28
C TYR A 4 15.05 1.88 -3.32
N ASN A 5 14.95 0.72 -3.96
CA ASN A 5 13.67 0.02 -4.16
C ASN A 5 13.17 -0.67 -2.88
N GLU A 6 14.06 -1.21 -2.04
CA GLU A 6 13.67 -1.78 -0.74
C GLU A 6 13.07 -0.71 0.18
N LYS A 7 13.64 0.51 0.17
CA LYS A 7 13.12 1.62 0.97
C LYS A 7 11.70 2.02 0.59
N LEU A 8 11.35 2.08 -0.70
CA LEU A 8 10.02 2.51 -1.14
C LEU A 8 8.94 1.52 -0.70
N TYR A 9 9.16 0.22 -0.92
CA TYR A 9 8.21 -0.82 -0.52
C TYR A 9 8.02 -0.84 1.00
N ASP A 10 9.10 -0.76 1.77
CA ASP A 10 9.05 -0.72 3.24
C ASP A 10 8.38 0.54 3.77
N ILE A 11 8.61 1.69 3.13
CA ILE A 11 7.91 2.94 3.43
C ILE A 11 6.41 2.73 3.23
N PHE A 12 5.97 2.16 2.10
CA PHE A 12 4.56 1.93 1.83
C PHE A 12 3.91 0.86 2.73
N LEU A 13 4.67 -0.13 3.20
CA LEU A 13 4.17 -1.13 4.17
C LEU A 13 3.87 -0.55 5.56
N ASN A 14 4.44 0.62 5.89
CA ASN A 14 4.15 1.35 7.12
C ASN A 14 2.91 2.25 7.00
N TYR A 15 2.39 2.48 5.80
CA TYR A 15 1.13 3.23 5.63
C TYR A 15 -0.04 2.36 6.08
N SER A 16 -0.92 2.96 6.88
CA SER A 16 -2.19 2.32 7.22
C SER A 16 -3.12 2.32 6.00
N TYR A 17 -4.13 1.46 6.03
CA TYR A 17 -5.19 1.47 5.01
C TYR A 17 -5.85 2.86 4.89
N SER A 18 -6.04 3.56 6.02
CA SER A 18 -6.59 4.92 6.05
C SER A 18 -5.70 5.91 5.31
N ASP A 19 -4.38 5.83 5.50
CA ASP A 19 -3.44 6.73 4.83
C ASP A 19 -3.41 6.49 3.31
N LEU A 20 -3.47 5.23 2.88
CA LEU A 20 -3.58 4.88 1.46
C LEU A 20 -4.90 5.36 0.86
N MET A 21 -5.99 5.34 1.63
CA MET A 21 -7.29 5.84 1.20
C MET A 21 -7.30 7.38 1.05
N ASP A 22 -6.58 8.08 1.93
CA ASP A 22 -6.41 9.52 1.82
C ASP A 22 -5.54 9.91 0.61
N LEU A 23 -4.50 9.12 0.31
CA LEU A 23 -3.70 9.28 -0.90
C LEU A 23 -4.52 9.00 -2.17
N PHE A 24 -5.36 7.95 -2.16
CA PHE A 24 -6.32 7.66 -3.22
C PHE A 24 -7.27 8.83 -3.48
N ARG A 25 -7.80 9.46 -2.42
CA ARG A 25 -8.70 10.63 -2.55
C ARG A 25 -8.00 11.87 -3.10
N LYS A 26 -6.69 11.99 -2.89
CA LYS A 26 -5.85 13.11 -3.36
C LYS A 26 -5.25 12.87 -4.74
N ALA A 27 -5.27 11.63 -5.23
CA ALA A 27 -4.77 11.24 -6.54
C ALA A 27 -5.52 11.97 -7.66
N LYS A 28 -4.76 12.49 -8.62
CA LYS A 28 -5.29 13.31 -9.72
C LYS A 28 -5.56 12.47 -10.97
N THR A 29 -4.81 11.38 -11.14
CA THR A 29 -4.96 10.49 -12.29
C THR A 29 -5.53 9.14 -11.89
N LYS A 30 -6.08 8.44 -12.87
CA LYS A 30 -6.58 7.09 -12.68
C LYS A 30 -5.44 6.11 -12.39
N GLU A 31 -4.27 6.29 -13.02
CA GLU A 31 -3.11 5.44 -12.70
C GLU A 31 -2.67 5.58 -11.24
N GLU A 32 -2.68 6.79 -10.69
CA GLU A 32 -2.36 7.01 -9.27
C GLU A 32 -3.40 6.36 -8.36
N GLN A 33 -4.68 6.51 -8.69
CA GLN A 33 -5.78 5.86 -7.96
C GLN A 33 -5.64 4.33 -7.98
N ASP A 34 -5.40 3.74 -9.15
CA ASP A 34 -5.21 2.30 -9.31
C ASP A 34 -3.98 1.79 -8.54
N PHE A 35 -2.90 2.58 -8.49
CA PHE A 35 -1.72 2.28 -7.69
C PHE A 35 -2.04 2.20 -6.17
N TYR A 36 -2.73 3.19 -5.61
CA TYR A 36 -3.11 3.17 -4.19
C TYR A 36 -4.11 2.07 -3.84
N VAL A 37 -5.02 1.72 -4.76
CA VAL A 37 -5.92 0.57 -4.61
C VAL A 37 -5.13 -0.74 -4.58
N MET A 38 -4.14 -0.90 -5.46
CA MET A 38 -3.28 -2.07 -5.48
C MET A 38 -2.51 -2.24 -4.16
N LEU A 39 -1.94 -1.15 -3.63
CA LEU A 39 -1.27 -1.15 -2.33
C LEU A 39 -2.23 -1.50 -1.18
N SER A 40 -3.43 -0.94 -1.19
CA SER A 40 -4.46 -1.22 -0.17
C SER A 40 -4.83 -2.70 -0.15
N ASN A 41 -4.99 -3.31 -1.33
CA ASN A 41 -5.25 -4.74 -1.47
C ASN A 41 -4.10 -5.61 -0.95
N LEU A 42 -2.84 -5.20 -1.16
CA LEU A 42 -1.68 -5.90 -0.63
C LEU A 42 -1.65 -5.90 0.90
N VAL A 43 -1.90 -4.73 1.52
CA VAL A 43 -1.99 -4.60 2.98
C VAL A 43 -3.11 -5.47 3.55
N LEU A 44 -4.30 -5.43 2.93
CA LEU A 44 -5.43 -6.26 3.36
C LEU A 44 -5.13 -7.76 3.26
N LYS A 45 -4.49 -8.21 2.17
CA LYS A 45 -4.08 -9.62 2.02
C LYS A 45 -3.09 -10.04 3.10
N ARG A 46 -2.13 -9.19 3.46
CA ARG A 46 -1.17 -9.45 4.54
C ARG A 46 -1.87 -9.60 5.88
N GLU A 47 -2.79 -8.69 6.22
CA GLU A 47 -3.53 -8.77 7.48
C GLU A 47 -4.48 -9.97 7.51
N ALA A 48 -5.13 -10.29 6.38
CA ALA A 48 -5.96 -11.49 6.26
C ALA A 48 -5.15 -12.78 6.47
N GLN A 49 -3.92 -12.87 5.92
CA GLN A 49 -3.03 -14.01 6.16
C GLN A 49 -2.65 -14.17 7.64
N LYS A 50 -2.44 -13.07 8.37
CA LYS A 50 -2.17 -13.13 9.82
C LYS A 50 -3.37 -13.65 10.63
N VAL A 51 -4.59 -13.34 10.18
CA VAL A 51 -5.83 -13.75 10.86
C VAL A 51 -6.22 -15.19 10.51
N ILE A 52 -6.09 -15.59 9.23
CA ILE A 52 -6.45 -16.92 8.73
C ILE A 52 -5.39 -17.98 9.08
N GLY A 53 -4.14 -17.58 9.31
CA GLY A 53 -3.07 -18.46 9.78
C GLY A 53 -3.18 -18.89 11.26
N LYS A 54 -4.30 -18.60 11.93
CA LYS A 54 -4.67 -19.04 13.28
C LYS A 54 -5.87 -19.99 13.21
#